data_AF-A0A9Q1HMR4-F1
#
_entry.id   AF-A0A9Q1HMR4-F1
#
_cell.length_a   1.000
_cell.length_b   1.000
_cell.length_c   1.000
_cell.angle_alpha   90.00
_cell.angle_beta   90.00
_cell.angle_gamma   90.00
#
_symmetry.space_group_name_H-M   'P 1'
#
loop_
_entity.id
_entity.type
_entity.pdbx_description
1 polymer ?
#
loop_
_entity_poly.entity_id
_entity_poly.type
_entity_poly.pdbx_seq_one_letter_code
_entity_poly.pdbx_strand_id
1 'polypeptide(L)'
;MLSFEMQSQFYPTLLLAFSIQLDYFTWPTDAKELQKPEISVHAPEDKNVALACQINLKTPAVNTSCYLYVGDSSQPYRSTWTTNGRVCSFNVERADLQQHLQALRTGEVSCDYAVNTNPHSHSPRSDRKQVPGLSPEPKTVTENRYQDSLQNQKQIRKQPHHLL
;
A
#
# COMPACT_ATOMS: atom_id res chain seq x y z
N MET A 1 -37.58 64.60 15.95
CA MET A 1 -36.33 65.37 15.80
C MET A 1 -35.97 65.89 17.17
N LEU A 2 -35.02 65.24 17.86
CA LEU A 2 -34.46 65.72 19.12
C LEU A 2 -32.96 65.82 18.92
N SER A 3 -32.49 67.07 18.99
CA SER A 3 -31.14 67.50 18.71
C SER A 3 -30.15 67.02 19.78
N PHE A 4 -28.95 66.70 19.31
CA PHE A 4 -27.75 66.46 20.11
C PHE A 4 -27.27 67.76 20.76
N GLU A 5 -26.86 67.71 22.02
CA GLU A 5 -25.77 68.56 22.51
C GLU A 5 -24.79 67.74 23.34
N MET A 6 -23.52 68.05 23.10
CA MET A 6 -22.33 67.25 23.30
C MET A 6 -21.61 67.74 24.55
N GLN A 7 -21.38 66.86 25.53
CA GLN A 7 -20.42 67.14 26.60
C GLN A 7 -19.32 66.10 26.61
N SER A 8 -18.21 66.54 26.04
CA SER A 8 -16.89 65.94 26.06
C SER A 8 -16.38 65.85 27.49
N GLN A 9 -16.17 64.62 27.99
CA GLN A 9 -15.32 64.38 29.14
C GLN A 9 -14.32 63.28 28.80
N PHE A 10 -13.08 63.72 28.56
CA PHE A 10 -11.89 62.91 28.45
C PHE A 10 -11.62 62.21 29.79
N TYR A 11 -11.55 60.88 29.78
CA TYR A 11 -10.90 60.11 30.85
C TYR A 11 -9.91 59.09 30.24
N PRO A 12 -8.71 58.96 30.81
CA PRO A 12 -7.56 58.36 30.14
C PRO A 12 -7.54 56.83 30.26
N THR A 13 -7.14 56.19 29.16
CA THR A 13 -6.47 54.87 29.09
C THR A 13 -6.84 53.82 30.14
N LEU A 14 -7.80 52.96 29.79
CA LEU A 14 -7.67 51.54 30.11
C LEU A 14 -7.70 50.79 28.77
N LEU A 15 -6.51 50.45 28.26
CA LEU A 15 -6.38 49.48 27.19
C LEU A 15 -6.88 48.14 27.74
N LEU A 16 -8.17 47.86 27.58
CA LEU A 16 -8.65 46.49 27.55
C LEU A 16 -8.06 45.89 26.27
N ALA A 17 -6.85 45.34 26.39
CA ALA A 17 -6.37 44.36 25.46
C ALA A 17 -7.40 43.23 25.50
N PHE A 18 -8.37 43.28 24.59
CA PHE A 18 -9.11 42.10 24.19
C PHE A 18 -8.04 41.17 23.63
N SER A 19 -7.52 40.29 24.47
CA SER A 19 -6.95 39.04 24.02
C SER A 19 -8.08 38.37 23.26
N ILE A 20 -8.16 38.64 21.96
CA ILE A 20 -8.75 37.71 21.03
C ILE A 20 -7.82 36.51 21.18
N GLN A 21 -8.17 35.60 22.09
CA GLN A 21 -7.75 34.23 21.97
C GLN A 21 -8.23 33.88 20.56
N LEU A 22 -7.32 33.98 19.59
CA LEU A 22 -7.41 33.16 18.41
C LEU A 22 -7.36 31.76 19.00
N ASP A 23 -8.54 31.26 19.35
CA ASP A 23 -8.82 29.84 19.37
C ASP A 23 -8.56 29.46 17.93
N TYR A 24 -7.27 29.22 17.65
CA TYR A 24 -6.79 28.53 16.49
C TYR A 24 -7.75 27.39 16.39
N PHE A 25 -8.59 27.47 15.37
CA PHE A 25 -9.53 26.45 14.99
C PHE A 25 -8.69 25.20 14.85
N THR A 26 -8.58 24.44 15.94
CA THR A 26 -7.94 23.15 15.97
C THR A 26 -8.90 22.32 15.17
N TRP A 27 -8.62 22.25 13.87
CA TRP A 27 -9.17 21.24 13.01
C TRP A 27 -9.02 19.94 13.79
N PRO A 28 -10.11 19.20 14.05
CA PRO A 28 -9.97 17.91 14.67
C PRO A 28 -9.12 17.08 13.71
N THR A 29 -7.84 16.90 14.02
CA THR A 29 -7.01 15.84 13.45
C THR A 29 -7.45 14.51 14.07
N ASP A 30 -8.76 14.27 14.09
CA ASP A 30 -9.35 12.95 14.30
C ASP A 30 -9.41 12.24 12.94
N ALA A 31 -8.26 12.20 12.24
CA ALA A 31 -7.95 10.99 11.51
C ALA A 31 -7.70 9.95 12.60
N LYS A 32 -8.78 9.35 13.13
CA LYS A 32 -8.71 8.20 14.03
C LYS A 32 -7.67 7.25 13.44
N GLU A 33 -6.51 7.17 14.07
CA GLU A 33 -5.33 6.53 13.48
C GLU A 33 -5.70 5.08 13.16
N LEU A 34 -5.76 4.78 11.86
CA LEU A 34 -6.15 3.46 11.40
C LEU A 34 -5.07 2.47 11.86
N GLN A 35 -5.49 1.36 12.44
CA GLN A 35 -4.53 0.36 12.92
C GLN A 35 -3.88 -0.35 11.74
N LYS A 36 -2.57 -0.60 11.82
CA LYS A 36 -1.87 -1.41 10.82
C LYS A 36 -2.47 -2.83 10.77
N PRO A 37 -2.68 -3.41 9.58
CA PRO A 37 -3.15 -4.78 9.47
C PRO A 37 -2.03 -5.78 9.77
N GLU A 38 -2.42 -7.03 10.02
CA GLU A 38 -1.52 -8.17 10.12
C GLU A 38 -1.64 -9.03 8.87
N ILE A 39 -0.52 -9.31 8.21
CA ILE A 39 -0.48 -10.18 7.03
C ILE A 39 -0.03 -11.59 7.41
N SER A 40 -0.74 -12.57 6.87
CA SER A 40 -0.41 -13.99 6.93
C SER A 40 -0.29 -14.56 5.53
N VAL A 41 0.63 -15.50 5.35
CA VAL A 41 0.97 -16.09 4.05
C VAL A 41 0.82 -17.60 4.14
N HIS A 42 0.03 -18.17 3.25
CA HIS A 42 -0.10 -19.60 3.06
C HIS A 42 0.26 -19.95 1.60
N ALA A 43 1.45 -20.56 1.42
CA ALA A 43 2.06 -20.78 0.11
C ALA A 43 2.35 -22.28 -0.15
N PRO A 44 1.32 -23.14 -0.27
CA PRO A 44 1.51 -24.54 -0.65
C PRO A 44 2.19 -24.66 -2.01
N GLU A 45 3.00 -25.72 -2.23
CA GLU A 45 3.83 -25.87 -3.44
C GLU A 45 3.00 -25.94 -4.73
N ASP A 46 1.93 -26.73 -4.75
CA ASP A 46 1.12 -27.01 -5.95
C ASP A 46 -0.17 -26.19 -6.08
N LYS A 47 -0.32 -25.11 -5.29
CA LYS A 47 -1.52 -24.26 -5.36
C LYS A 47 -1.16 -22.79 -5.36
N ASN A 48 -2.17 -21.98 -5.61
CA ASN A 48 -2.11 -20.54 -5.47
C ASN A 48 -1.68 -20.15 -4.05
N VAL A 49 -0.99 -19.01 -3.97
CA VAL A 49 -0.58 -18.42 -2.70
C VAL A 49 -1.77 -17.64 -2.14
N ALA A 50 -2.21 -18.03 -0.95
CA ALA A 50 -3.23 -17.33 -0.21
C ALA A 50 -2.58 -16.35 0.77
N LEU A 51 -2.84 -15.06 0.59
CA LEU A 51 -2.40 -14.00 1.49
C LEU A 51 -3.62 -13.43 2.19
N ALA A 52 -3.62 -13.42 3.51
CA ALA A 52 -4.72 -12.88 4.30
C ALA A 52 -4.24 -11.70 5.13
N CYS A 53 -4.95 -10.57 4.97
CA CYS A 53 -4.71 -9.32 5.64
C CYS A 53 -5.81 -9.10 6.68
N GLN A 54 -5.45 -9.31 7.92
CA GLN A 54 -6.33 -9.16 9.06
C GLN A 54 -6.35 -7.71 9.53
N ILE A 55 -7.55 -7.17 9.61
CA ILE A 55 -7.81 -5.78 9.92
C ILE A 55 -8.57 -5.71 11.24
N ASN A 56 -7.96 -5.06 12.21
CA ASN A 56 -8.52 -4.87 13.55
C ASN A 56 -9.39 -3.61 13.61
N LEU A 57 -10.42 -3.56 12.76
CA LEU A 57 -11.44 -2.49 12.86
C LEU A 57 -12.45 -2.84 13.95
N LYS A 58 -12.85 -1.80 14.72
CA LYS A 58 -13.94 -1.91 15.71
C LYS A 58 -15.28 -2.27 15.04
N THR A 59 -15.47 -1.81 13.81
CA THR A 59 -16.66 -2.05 12.98
C THR A 59 -16.28 -2.89 11.75
N PRO A 60 -17.18 -3.76 11.25
CA PRO A 60 -16.94 -4.47 10.00
C PRO A 60 -16.56 -3.51 8.86
N ALA A 61 -15.64 -3.95 8.01
CA ALA A 61 -15.08 -3.17 6.90
C ALA A 61 -16.12 -2.97 5.78
N VAL A 62 -17.12 -2.12 6.00
CA VAL A 62 -18.02 -1.64 4.94
C VAL A 62 -17.29 -0.55 4.17
N ASN A 63 -17.30 -0.65 2.84
CA ASN A 63 -16.62 0.30 1.94
C ASN A 63 -15.12 0.44 2.22
N THR A 64 -14.44 -0.69 2.47
CA THR A 64 -12.99 -0.73 2.64
C THR A 64 -12.34 -1.43 1.44
N SER A 65 -11.25 -0.86 0.94
CA SER A 65 -10.42 -1.46 -0.10
C SER A 65 -9.14 -2.02 0.52
N CYS A 66 -8.65 -3.16 0.06
CA CYS A 66 -7.37 -3.72 0.48
C CYS A 66 -6.37 -3.73 -0.68
N TYR A 67 -5.11 -3.46 -0.36
CA TYR A 67 -4.05 -3.44 -1.34
C TYR A 67 -2.93 -4.38 -0.91
N LEU A 68 -2.48 -5.22 -1.85
CA LEU A 68 -1.30 -6.06 -1.66
C LEU A 68 -0.08 -5.39 -2.28
N TYR A 69 1.05 -5.52 -1.62
CA TYR A 69 2.34 -5.02 -2.09
C TYR A 69 3.35 -6.15 -2.17
N VAL A 70 4.17 -6.11 -3.21
CA VAL A 70 5.40 -6.89 -3.33
C VAL A 70 6.56 -5.91 -3.22
N GLY A 71 7.40 -6.06 -2.20
CA GLY A 71 8.33 -5.02 -1.80
C GLY A 71 7.60 -3.70 -1.53
N ASP A 72 7.87 -2.67 -2.34
CA ASP A 72 7.18 -1.37 -2.27
C ASP A 72 6.18 -1.10 -3.39
N SER A 73 6.03 -2.04 -4.31
CA SER A 73 5.09 -1.90 -5.43
C SER A 73 3.73 -2.46 -5.06
N SER A 74 2.70 -1.61 -5.12
CA SER A 74 1.30 -2.06 -5.07
C SER A 74 1.02 -2.98 -6.27
N GLN A 75 0.24 -4.03 -6.03
CA GLN A 75 -0.13 -5.02 -7.03
C GLN A 75 -1.64 -4.95 -7.32
N PRO A 76 -2.06 -5.08 -8.58
CA PRO A 76 -3.46 -4.99 -8.98
C PRO A 76 -4.25 -6.28 -8.68
N TYR A 77 -3.94 -6.97 -7.58
CA TYR A 77 -4.64 -8.19 -7.20
C TYR A 77 -5.99 -7.88 -6.57
N ARG A 78 -7.01 -8.63 -6.99
CA ARG A 78 -8.36 -8.50 -6.43
C ARG A 78 -8.42 -9.17 -5.06
N SER A 79 -8.82 -8.41 -4.04
CA SER A 79 -9.12 -8.95 -2.71
C SER A 79 -10.55 -9.49 -2.62
N THR A 80 -10.74 -10.56 -1.87
CA THR A 80 -12.05 -11.02 -1.37
C THR A 80 -12.14 -10.77 0.13
N TRP A 81 -13.35 -10.58 0.66
CA TRP A 81 -13.55 -10.34 2.09
C TRP A 81 -14.21 -11.54 2.76
N THR A 82 -13.81 -11.82 4.00
CA THR A 82 -14.52 -12.77 4.85
C THR A 82 -15.88 -12.24 5.26
N THR A 83 -16.83 -13.13 5.57
CA THR A 83 -18.20 -12.78 5.97
C THR A 83 -18.27 -11.86 7.18
N ASN A 84 -17.26 -11.90 8.07
CA ASN A 84 -17.18 -11.02 9.23
C ASN A 84 -16.55 -9.64 8.94
N GLY A 85 -16.12 -9.38 7.69
CA GLY A 85 -15.57 -8.09 7.25
C GLY A 85 -14.28 -7.67 7.94
N ARG A 86 -13.50 -8.62 8.47
CA ARG A 86 -12.24 -8.34 9.20
C ARG A 86 -11.00 -8.86 8.51
N VAL A 87 -11.15 -9.72 7.51
CA VAL A 87 -10.03 -10.26 6.76
C VAL A 87 -10.32 -10.04 5.29
N CYS A 88 -9.36 -9.44 4.60
CA CYS A 88 -9.32 -9.45 3.16
C CYS A 88 -8.24 -10.42 2.69
N SER A 89 -8.56 -11.22 1.69
CA SER A 89 -7.71 -12.29 1.18
C SER A 89 -7.40 -12.07 -0.29
N PHE A 90 -6.17 -12.38 -0.67
CA PHE A 90 -5.70 -12.42 -2.04
C PHE A 90 -5.35 -13.86 -2.37
N ASN A 91 -5.94 -14.39 -3.45
CA ASN A 91 -5.57 -15.69 -3.99
C ASN A 91 -4.77 -15.45 -5.27
N VAL A 92 -3.45 -15.53 -5.17
CA VAL A 92 -2.53 -15.13 -6.23
C VAL A 92 -1.92 -16.37 -6.87
N GLU A 93 -1.86 -16.40 -8.20
CA GLU A 93 -1.15 -17.46 -8.91
C GLU A 93 0.32 -17.48 -8.52
N ARG A 94 0.85 -18.68 -8.23
CA ARG A 94 2.22 -18.85 -7.73
C ARG A 94 3.26 -18.32 -8.72
N ALA A 95 3.08 -18.62 -10.00
CA ALA A 95 3.98 -18.19 -11.08
C ALA A 95 4.00 -16.66 -11.22
N ASP A 96 2.83 -16.03 -11.22
CA ASP A 96 2.69 -14.57 -11.27
C ASP A 96 3.38 -13.91 -10.09
N LEU A 97 3.10 -14.37 -8.86
CA LEU A 97 3.72 -13.82 -7.66
C LEU A 97 5.24 -13.99 -7.70
N GLN A 98 5.74 -15.15 -8.13
CA GLN A 98 7.16 -15.40 -8.30
C GLN A 98 7.80 -14.43 -9.30
N GLN A 99 7.14 -14.17 -10.43
CA GLN A 99 7.63 -13.22 -11.43
C GLN A 99 7.78 -11.82 -10.82
N HIS A 100 6.79 -11.34 -10.06
CA HIS A 100 6.85 -10.03 -9.40
C HIS A 100 7.95 -9.96 -8.34
N LEU A 101 8.09 -11.01 -7.50
CA LEU A 101 9.14 -11.13 -6.49
C LEU A 101 10.54 -11.08 -7.12
N GLN A 102 10.76 -11.83 -8.21
CA GLN A 102 12.02 -11.83 -8.94
C GLN A 102 12.31 -10.49 -9.63
N ALA A 103 11.30 -9.89 -10.26
CA ALA A 103 11.44 -8.60 -10.93
C ALA A 103 11.85 -7.48 -9.96
N LEU A 104 11.27 -7.49 -8.75
CA LEU A 104 11.55 -6.51 -7.70
C LEU A 104 12.69 -6.93 -6.77
N ARG A 105 13.31 -8.10 -7.02
CA ARG A 105 14.42 -8.68 -6.23
C ARG A 105 14.11 -8.71 -4.73
N THR A 106 12.88 -9.07 -4.39
CA THR A 106 12.38 -9.14 -3.02
C THR A 106 11.66 -10.47 -2.81
N GLY A 107 11.72 -11.00 -1.59
CA GLY A 107 10.91 -12.14 -1.16
C GLY A 107 9.68 -11.72 -0.35
N GLU A 108 9.45 -10.41 -0.24
CA GLU A 108 8.57 -9.86 0.79
C GLU A 108 7.25 -9.33 0.23
N VAL A 109 6.20 -9.58 1.00
CA VAL A 109 4.85 -9.07 0.78
C VAL A 109 4.34 -8.32 2.00
N SER A 110 3.43 -7.38 1.77
CA SER A 110 2.72 -6.64 2.83
C SER A 110 1.40 -6.12 2.30
N CYS A 111 0.56 -5.57 3.16
CA CYS A 111 -0.71 -4.98 2.76
C CYS A 111 -1.10 -3.77 3.60
N ASP A 112 -1.99 -2.96 3.06
CA ASP A 112 -2.74 -1.93 3.78
C ASP A 112 -4.21 -1.95 3.34
N TYR A 113 -5.00 -1.07 3.95
CA TYR A 113 -6.37 -0.85 3.56
C TYR A 113 -6.71 0.63 3.56
N ALA A 114 -7.69 0.99 2.74
CA ALA A 114 -8.29 2.32 2.71
C ALA A 114 -9.76 2.23 3.09
N VAL A 115 -10.20 3.10 4.00
CA VAL A 115 -11.62 3.25 4.33
C VAL A 115 -12.20 4.34 3.43
N ASN A 116 -13.05 3.97 2.48
CA ASN A 116 -13.51 4.87 1.41
C ASN A 116 -14.50 5.96 1.89
N THR A 117 -14.70 6.12 3.20
CA THR A 117 -15.44 7.25 3.78
C THR A 117 -14.65 8.56 3.72
N ASN A 118 -13.33 8.49 3.57
CA ASN A 118 -12.47 9.65 3.37
C ASN A 118 -11.32 9.26 2.39
N PRO A 119 -11.12 10.01 1.30
CA PRO A 119 -10.15 9.68 0.25
C PRO A 119 -8.68 9.61 0.71
N HIS A 120 -8.34 10.08 1.92
CA HIS A 120 -6.98 10.01 2.47
C HIS A 120 -6.86 9.08 3.68
N SER A 121 -7.88 8.26 3.97
CA SER A 121 -7.85 7.33 5.11
C SER A 121 -7.25 5.98 4.71
N HIS A 122 -5.93 5.96 4.52
CA HIS A 122 -5.14 4.74 4.44
C HIS A 122 -4.61 4.33 5.82
N SER A 123 -4.62 3.04 6.10
CA SER A 123 -3.88 2.51 7.23
C SER A 123 -2.38 2.57 6.98
N PRO A 124 -1.55 2.55 8.04
CA PRO A 124 -0.17 2.11 7.92
C PRO A 124 -0.12 0.72 7.27
N ARG A 125 0.98 0.42 6.58
CA ARG A 125 1.23 -0.90 6.00
C ARG A 125 1.54 -1.93 7.08
N SER A 126 1.15 -3.17 6.84
CA SER A 126 1.53 -4.31 7.66
C SER A 126 3.06 -4.47 7.72
N ASP A 127 3.54 -5.23 8.69
CA ASP A 127 4.91 -5.72 8.64
C ASP A 127 5.10 -6.57 7.38
N ARG A 128 6.34 -6.56 6.87
CA ARG A 128 6.72 -7.37 5.71
C ARG A 128 6.83 -8.84 6.12
N LYS A 129 6.37 -9.74 5.24
CA LYS A 129 6.51 -11.19 5.42
C LYS A 129 7.16 -11.80 4.19
N GLN A 130 8.08 -12.73 4.42
CA GLN A 130 8.66 -13.54 3.36
C GLN A 130 7.62 -14.53 2.84
N VAL A 131 7.62 -14.80 1.53
CA VAL A 131 6.76 -15.81 0.92
C VAL A 131 7.50 -17.17 0.88
N PRO A 132 7.08 -18.18 1.66
CA PRO A 132 7.79 -19.46 1.71
C PRO A 132 7.85 -20.15 0.34
N GLY A 133 9.01 -20.70 0.00
CA GLY A 133 9.23 -21.40 -1.27
C GLY A 133 9.19 -20.51 -2.51
N LEU A 134 9.08 -19.18 -2.36
CA LEU A 134 9.24 -18.19 -3.42
C LEU A 134 10.36 -17.23 -3.01
N SER A 135 11.60 -17.61 -3.33
CA SER A 135 12.77 -16.75 -3.14
C SER A 135 13.08 -16.00 -4.42
N PRO A 136 13.53 -14.73 -4.36
CA PRO A 136 14.30 -14.15 -5.45
C PRO A 136 15.63 -14.91 -5.52
N GLU A 137 15.64 -16.07 -6.17
CA GLU A 137 16.88 -16.72 -6.59
C GLU A 137 17.75 -15.66 -7.27
N PRO A 138 18.99 -15.43 -6.83
CA PRO A 138 19.92 -14.63 -7.59
C PRO A 138 20.11 -15.35 -8.91
N LYS A 139 19.58 -14.81 -10.02
CA LYS A 139 19.90 -15.29 -11.36
C LYS A 139 21.42 -15.25 -11.49
N THR A 140 22.07 -16.39 -11.30
CA THR A 140 23.51 -16.50 -11.48
C THR A 140 23.77 -16.20 -12.95
N VAL A 141 24.71 -15.30 -13.21
CA VAL A 141 25.13 -14.82 -14.54
C VAL A 141 25.42 -15.97 -15.53
N THR A 142 25.62 -17.19 -15.01
CA THR A 142 25.85 -18.42 -15.76
C THR A 142 24.64 -18.90 -16.56
N GLU A 143 23.39 -18.71 -16.11
CA GLU A 143 22.21 -19.24 -16.80
C GLU A 143 21.86 -18.43 -18.06
N ASN A 144 22.05 -17.10 -18.01
CA ASN A 144 21.93 -16.23 -19.19
C ASN A 144 22.97 -16.60 -20.26
N ARG A 145 24.22 -16.89 -19.87
CA ARG A 145 25.28 -17.29 -20.81
C ARG A 145 25.00 -18.66 -21.46
N TYR A 146 24.31 -19.56 -20.75
CA TYR A 146 23.91 -20.85 -21.30
C TYR A 146 22.73 -20.71 -22.28
N GLN A 147 21.75 -19.86 -21.99
CA GLN A 147 20.64 -19.59 -22.91
C GLN A 147 21.09 -18.83 -24.16
N ASP A 148 21.97 -17.84 -24.03
CA ASP A 148 22.56 -17.12 -25.17
C ASP A 148 23.36 -18.05 -26.09
N SER A 149 24.13 -18.99 -25.49
CA SER A 149 24.90 -19.96 -26.29
C SER A 149 24.00 -20.97 -27.03
N LEU A 150 22.91 -21.41 -26.40
CA LEU A 150 21.90 -22.28 -27.05
C LEU A 150 21.14 -21.56 -28.17
N GLN A 151 20.79 -20.28 -28.01
CA GLN A 151 20.14 -19.49 -29.06
C GLN A 151 21.10 -19.25 -30.24
N ASN A 152 22.35 -18.88 -29.95
CA ASN A 152 23.36 -18.66 -30.98
C ASN A 152 23.66 -19.95 -31.76
N GLN A 153 23.73 -21.11 -31.09
CA GLN A 153 23.91 -22.40 -31.75
C GLN A 153 22.73 -22.80 -32.65
N LYS A 154 21.49 -22.43 -32.29
CA LYS A 154 20.31 -22.64 -33.13
C LYS A 154 20.30 -21.73 -34.37
N GLN A 155 20.88 -20.53 -34.30
CA GLN A 155 21.06 -19.67 -35.48
C GLN A 155 22.13 -20.19 -36.44
N ILE A 156 23.25 -20.68 -35.92
CA ILE A 156 24.34 -21.24 -36.74
C ILE A 156 23.86 -22.50 -37.49
N ARG A 157 23.08 -23.37 -36.85
CA ARG A 157 22.52 -24.58 -37.50
C ARG A 157 21.44 -24.31 -38.56
N LYS A 158 20.92 -23.08 -38.66
CA LYS A 158 19.96 -22.68 -39.69
C LYS A 158 20.61 -22.08 -40.94
N GLN A 159 21.93 -21.92 -40.96
CA GLN A 159 22.65 -21.41 -42.12
C GLN A 159 22.82 -22.54 -43.14
N PRO A 160 22.22 -22.46 -44.34
CA PRO A 160 22.41 -23.49 -45.36
C PRO A 160 23.87 -23.47 -45.81
N HIS A 161 24.54 -24.62 -45.76
CA HIS A 161 25.83 -24.82 -46.41
C HIS A 161 25.67 -24.59 -47.91
N HIS A 162 25.91 -23.37 -48.39
CA HIS A 162 26.24 -23.15 -49.79
C HIS A 162 27.67 -23.65 -50.00
N LEU A 163 27.78 -24.93 -50.34
CA LEU A 163 28.96 -25.54 -50.92
C LEU A 163 29.15 -24.94 -52.33
N LEU A 164 30.32 -24.34 -52.55
CA LEU A 164 30.94 -24.10 -53.84
C LEU A 164 32.35 -24.66 -53.77
#